data_AF-A0A256JA26-F1
#
_entry.id   AF-A0A256JA26-F1
#
_cell.length_a   1.000
_cell.length_b   1.000
_cell.length_c   1.000
_cell.angle_alpha   90.00
_cell.angle_beta   90.00
_cell.angle_gamma   90.00
#
_symmetry.space_group_name_H-M   'P 1'
#
loop_
_entity.id
_entity.type
_entity.pdbx_description
1 polymer ?
#
loop_
_entity_poly.entity_id
_entity_poly.type
_entity_poly.pdbx_seq_one_letter_code
_entity_poly.pdbx_strand_id
1 'polypeptide(L)'
;MRRWLDTPAIRGPVIGVGAFAIGYLIVLAITIVGEQATLVAQNNPQAAGWLYYNAQLANVVTIGGNGGWTTAFTGQEFNLLTQILWNQPVPTGQLIEQSSFLSGVVPPATYHCVPIVILFAAGFLFVRRGNVETTWGAVAASGSIAMGTTLAASVGTLLLTVQVDGLVIRPDPLEGILMAGLFFPMAISVLGCLAATRT
;
A
#
# COMPACT_ATOMS: atom_id res chain seq x y z
N MET A 1 16.11 -12.51 -30.98
CA MET A 1 14.95 -12.97 -30.19
C MET A 1 14.57 -12.07 -29.00
N ARG A 2 14.93 -10.78 -28.93
CA ARG A 2 14.75 -9.94 -27.72
C ARG A 2 13.66 -8.85 -27.77
N ARG A 3 12.83 -8.80 -28.83
CA ARG A 3 11.90 -7.66 -29.09
C ARG A 3 10.59 -7.67 -28.28
N TRP A 4 10.23 -8.78 -27.64
CA TRP A 4 8.94 -8.92 -26.96
C TRP A 4 8.89 -8.22 -25.58
N LEU A 5 10.04 -8.16 -24.89
CA LEU A 5 10.21 -7.46 -23.60
C LEU A 5 10.11 -5.93 -23.72
N ASP A 6 9.99 -5.39 -24.93
CA ASP A 6 9.93 -3.95 -25.18
C ASP A 6 8.50 -3.43 -25.27
N THR A 7 7.51 -4.32 -25.25
CA THR A 7 6.10 -3.92 -25.32
C THR A 7 5.64 -3.30 -23.99
N PRO A 8 4.88 -2.19 -24.03
CA PRO A 8 4.34 -1.54 -22.83
C PRO A 8 3.52 -2.49 -21.94
N ALA A 9 2.92 -3.52 -22.55
CA ALA A 9 2.13 -4.55 -21.89
C ALA A 9 2.93 -5.41 -20.90
N ILE A 10 4.23 -5.63 -21.14
CA ILE A 10 5.07 -6.46 -20.25
C ILE A 10 5.88 -5.58 -19.29
N ARG A 11 6.38 -4.43 -19.76
CA ARG A 11 7.21 -3.54 -18.93
C ARG A 11 6.42 -2.86 -17.82
N GLY A 12 5.19 -2.45 -18.09
CA GLY A 12 4.34 -1.78 -17.11
C GLY A 12 4.12 -2.61 -15.85
N PRO A 13 3.66 -3.88 -15.97
CA PRO A 13 3.44 -4.72 -14.79
C PRO A 13 4.71 -4.96 -13.97
N VAL A 14 5.86 -5.15 -14.61
CA VAL A 14 7.15 -5.31 -13.89
C VAL A 14 7.50 -4.05 -13.10
N ILE A 15 7.31 -2.87 -13.71
CA ILE A 15 7.52 -1.58 -13.03
C ILE A 15 6.54 -1.41 -11.87
N GLY A 16 5.27 -1.80 -12.06
CA GLY A 16 4.25 -1.77 -11.01
C GLY A 16 4.61 -2.64 -9.81
N VAL A 17 5.00 -3.90 -10.05
CA VAL A 17 5.48 -4.80 -8.98
C VAL A 17 6.70 -4.21 -8.27
N GLY A 18 7.66 -3.68 -9.03
CA GLY A 18 8.86 -3.04 -8.48
C GLY A 18 8.54 -1.81 -7.62
N ALA A 19 7.65 -0.93 -8.10
CA ALA A 19 7.19 0.24 -7.37
C ALA A 19 6.48 -0.15 -6.06
N PHE A 20 5.62 -1.17 -6.09
CA PHE A 20 4.96 -1.69 -4.91
C PHE A 20 5.96 -2.21 -3.88
N ALA A 21 6.92 -3.05 -4.33
CA ALA A 21 7.94 -3.62 -3.45
C ALA A 21 8.84 -2.54 -2.84
N ILE A 22 9.28 -1.55 -3.62
CA ILE A 22 10.11 -0.44 -3.12
C ILE A 22 9.34 0.40 -2.11
N GLY A 23 8.08 0.74 -2.38
CA GLY A 23 7.23 1.49 -1.45
C GLY A 23 7.06 0.75 -0.12
N TYR A 24 6.77 -0.54 -0.18
CA TYR A 24 6.70 -1.40 1.01
C TYR A 24 8.02 -1.41 1.80
N LEU A 25 9.16 -1.59 1.13
CA LEU A 25 10.48 -1.63 1.78
C LEU A 25 10.84 -0.29 2.44
N ILE A 26 10.44 0.83 1.84
CA ILE A 26 10.63 2.15 2.45
C ILE A 26 9.76 2.29 3.71
N VAL A 27 8.49 1.89 3.66
CA VAL A 27 7.63 1.90 4.86
C VAL A 27 8.22 0.99 5.94
N LEU A 28 8.70 -0.20 5.58
CA LEU A 28 9.38 -1.10 6.51
C LEU A 28 10.60 -0.43 7.15
N ALA A 29 11.45 0.23 6.36
CA ALA A 29 12.60 0.96 6.90
C ALA A 29 12.18 2.10 7.85
N ILE A 30 11.14 2.86 7.50
CA ILE A 30 10.58 3.92 8.37
C ILE A 30 10.10 3.32 9.68
N THR A 31 9.38 2.20 9.65
CA THR A 31 8.86 1.56 10.87
C THR A 31 9.98 1.05 11.77
N ILE A 32 11.04 0.45 11.21
CA ILE A 32 12.18 -0.07 11.97
C ILE A 32 12.95 1.06 12.66
N VAL A 33 13.11 2.19 11.98
CA VAL A 33 13.92 3.32 12.48
C VAL A 33 13.12 4.26 13.38
N GLY A 34 11.88 4.54 13.01
CA GLY A 34 11.09 5.63 13.55
C GLY A 34 10.06 5.22 14.59
N GLU A 35 9.59 3.98 14.59
CA GLU A 35 8.48 3.56 15.46
C GLU A 35 8.94 2.77 16.68
N GLN A 36 8.49 3.23 17.85
CA GLN A 36 8.74 2.58 19.15
C GLN A 36 7.50 1.85 19.70
N ALA A 37 6.39 1.84 18.96
CA ALA A 37 5.14 1.21 19.38
C ALA A 37 5.27 -0.32 19.41
N THR A 38 4.68 -0.97 20.41
CA THR A 38 4.90 -2.39 20.73
C THR A 38 4.65 -3.37 19.57
N LEU A 39 3.70 -3.10 18.67
CA LEU A 39 3.41 -4.00 17.54
C LEU A 39 4.25 -3.71 16.30
N VAL A 40 4.64 -2.47 16.07
CA VAL A 40 5.43 -2.05 14.90
C VAL A 40 6.94 -2.09 15.18
N ALA A 41 7.36 -1.73 16.40
CA ALA A 41 8.75 -1.69 16.85
C ALA A 41 9.39 -3.07 17.03
N GLN A 42 8.59 -4.15 17.06
CA GLN A 42 9.12 -5.52 17.08
C GLN A 42 9.72 -5.98 15.74
N ASN A 43 10.09 -5.04 14.85
CA ASN A 43 10.55 -5.33 13.49
C ASN A 43 9.57 -6.24 12.74
N ASN A 44 8.27 -6.02 12.91
CA ASN A 44 7.23 -6.87 12.36
C ASN A 44 6.93 -6.45 10.90
N PRO A 45 7.37 -7.22 9.90
CA PRO A 45 7.17 -6.84 8.50
C PRO A 45 5.69 -6.81 8.10
N GLN A 46 4.84 -7.62 8.74
CA GLN A 46 3.41 -7.61 8.49
C GLN A 46 2.77 -6.29 8.93
N ALA A 47 3.18 -5.74 10.08
CA ALA A 47 2.69 -4.46 10.58
C ALA A 47 3.09 -3.28 9.67
N ALA A 48 4.32 -3.28 9.16
CA ALA A 48 4.74 -2.33 8.12
C ALA A 48 3.92 -2.47 6.83
N GLY A 49 3.61 -3.72 6.45
CA GLY A 49 2.73 -4.01 5.34
C GLY A 49 1.32 -3.42 5.53
N TRP A 50 0.72 -3.59 6.70
CA TRP A 50 -0.57 -2.98 7.04
C TRP A 50 -0.55 -1.46 6.92
N LEU A 51 0.51 -0.80 7.41
CA LEU A 51 0.69 0.64 7.25
C LEU A 51 0.84 1.04 5.76
N TYR A 52 1.51 0.22 4.95
CA TYR A 52 1.63 0.47 3.52
C TYR A 52 0.31 0.34 2.75
N TYR A 53 -0.59 -0.56 3.15
CA TYR A 53 -1.95 -0.63 2.61
C TYR A 53 -2.81 0.55 3.07
N ASN A 54 -2.76 0.88 4.36
CA ASN A 54 -3.43 2.06 4.92
C ASN A 54 -3.00 3.37 4.24
N ALA A 55 -1.72 3.48 3.89
CA ALA A 55 -1.16 4.63 3.18
C ALA A 55 -1.77 4.83 1.79
N GLN A 56 -2.29 3.75 1.20
CA GLN A 56 -2.99 3.72 -0.09
C GLN A 56 -4.50 3.61 0.07
N LEU A 57 -5.01 3.98 1.26
CA LEU A 57 -6.42 4.05 1.63
C LEU A 57 -7.13 2.70 1.75
N ALA A 58 -6.42 1.56 1.71
CA ALA A 58 -7.02 0.26 1.95
C ALA A 58 -7.06 -0.06 3.45
N ASN A 59 -8.19 -0.58 3.96
CA ASN A 59 -8.30 -0.98 5.36
C ASN A 59 -7.58 -2.31 5.64
N VAL A 60 -7.33 -2.51 6.92
CA VAL A 60 -6.91 -3.78 7.52
C VAL A 60 -8.12 -4.35 8.25
N VAL A 61 -8.30 -5.67 8.16
CA VAL A 61 -9.44 -6.37 8.74
C VAL A 61 -9.02 -7.45 9.71
N THR A 62 -9.90 -7.71 10.66
CA THR A 62 -9.76 -8.78 11.65
C THR A 62 -10.82 -9.87 11.44
N ILE A 63 -10.42 -11.14 11.47
CA ILE A 63 -11.30 -12.28 11.19
C ILE A 63 -11.07 -13.38 12.21
N GLY A 64 -12.14 -14.02 12.66
CA GLY A 64 -12.08 -15.10 13.66
C GLY A 64 -11.87 -14.60 15.09
N GLY A 65 -11.86 -15.53 16.04
CA GLY A 65 -11.73 -15.27 17.47
C GLY A 65 -12.30 -16.45 18.26
N ASN A 66 -11.46 -17.15 19.01
CA ASN A 66 -11.84 -18.39 19.71
C ASN A 66 -11.90 -18.21 21.24
N GLY A 67 -11.90 -16.98 21.75
CA GLY A 67 -11.95 -16.69 23.19
C GLY A 67 -12.22 -15.23 23.53
N GLY A 68 -12.52 -14.99 24.82
CA GLY A 68 -13.17 -13.78 25.34
C GLY A 68 -12.67 -12.43 24.81
N TRP A 69 -11.35 -12.19 24.76
CA TRP A 69 -10.85 -10.91 24.20
C TRP A 69 -10.91 -10.91 22.66
N THR A 70 -10.46 -11.97 21.98
CA THR A 70 -10.47 -12.04 20.49
C THR A 70 -11.84 -11.86 19.84
N THR A 71 -12.93 -12.31 20.48
CA THR A 71 -14.31 -12.15 19.97
C THR A 71 -14.78 -10.70 19.97
N ALA A 72 -14.22 -9.84 20.82
CA ALA A 72 -14.56 -8.41 20.84
C ALA A 72 -14.05 -7.67 19.59
N PHE A 73 -13.09 -8.28 18.88
CA PHE A 73 -12.36 -7.65 17.79
C PHE A 73 -12.62 -8.29 16.44
N THR A 74 -13.39 -9.36 16.37
CA THR A 74 -13.72 -10.02 15.11
C THR A 74 -14.57 -9.12 14.21
N GLY A 75 -14.24 -9.05 12.92
CA GLY A 75 -15.02 -8.33 11.92
C GLY A 75 -14.80 -6.82 11.91
N GLN A 76 -13.67 -6.35 12.43
CA GLN A 76 -13.32 -4.93 12.41
C GLN A 76 -12.54 -4.58 11.18
N GLU A 77 -12.75 -3.36 10.70
CA GLU A 77 -12.01 -2.75 9.61
C GLU A 77 -11.43 -1.43 10.11
N PHE A 78 -10.16 -1.16 9.81
CA PHE A 78 -9.51 0.06 10.24
C PHE A 78 -8.43 0.53 9.27
N ASN A 79 -8.28 1.85 9.19
CA ASN A 79 -7.14 2.51 8.55
C ASN A 79 -6.53 3.50 9.55
N LEU A 80 -5.45 3.06 10.20
CA LEU A 80 -4.85 3.79 11.32
C LEU A 80 -4.32 5.16 10.92
N LEU A 81 -3.70 5.25 9.74
CA LEU A 81 -3.12 6.50 9.25
C LEU A 81 -4.22 7.54 9.00
N THR A 82 -5.30 7.13 8.36
CA THR A 82 -6.45 7.99 8.07
C THR A 82 -7.17 8.35 9.37
N GLN A 83 -7.43 7.39 10.25
CA GLN A 83 -8.07 7.66 11.54
C GLN A 83 -7.29 8.68 12.38
N ILE A 84 -5.96 8.57 12.45
CA ILE A 84 -5.12 9.54 13.17
C ILE A 84 -5.14 10.90 12.47
N LEU A 85 -4.94 10.93 11.14
CA LEU A 85 -4.87 12.18 10.38
C LEU A 85 -6.17 13.00 10.49
N TRP A 86 -7.31 12.32 10.52
CA TRP A 86 -8.64 12.95 10.60
C TRP A 86 -9.23 12.99 12.01
N ASN A 87 -8.42 12.68 13.03
CA ASN A 87 -8.83 12.63 14.44
C ASN A 87 -10.16 11.89 14.65
N GLN A 88 -10.34 10.77 13.94
CA GLN A 88 -11.56 9.99 13.99
C GLN A 88 -11.62 9.21 15.32
N PRO A 89 -12.77 9.19 16.00
CA PRO A 89 -12.92 8.41 17.22
C PRO A 89 -12.74 6.93 16.90
N VAL A 90 -11.90 6.25 17.67
CA VAL A 90 -11.76 4.79 17.61
C VAL A 90 -13.08 4.19 18.12
N PRO A 91 -13.84 3.44 17.29
CA PRO A 91 -15.09 2.84 17.72
C PRO A 91 -14.90 1.97 18.97
N THR A 92 -15.87 2.01 19.88
CA THR A 92 -15.85 1.22 21.11
C THR A 92 -15.70 -0.26 20.76
N GLY A 93 -14.64 -0.88 21.29
CA GLY A 93 -14.32 -2.28 21.03
C GLY A 93 -13.25 -2.53 19.98
N GLN A 94 -12.62 -1.52 19.35
CA GLN A 94 -11.46 -1.74 18.48
C GLN A 94 -10.19 -2.15 19.23
N LEU A 95 -9.38 -3.06 18.65
CA LEU A 95 -8.10 -3.55 19.21
C LEU A 95 -7.08 -2.45 19.45
N ILE A 96 -7.27 -1.29 18.82
CA ILE A 96 -6.16 -0.43 18.46
C ILE A 96 -6.34 0.91 19.12
N GLU A 97 -5.82 1.02 20.33
CA GLU A 97 -5.32 2.31 20.75
C GLU A 97 -4.20 2.70 19.78
N GLN A 98 -4.32 3.88 19.16
CA GLN A 98 -3.38 4.38 18.15
C GLN A 98 -1.91 4.28 18.62
N SER A 99 -1.70 4.46 19.93
CA SER A 99 -0.43 4.33 20.65
C SER A 99 0.22 2.93 20.58
N SER A 100 -0.56 1.88 20.33
CA SER A 100 -0.06 0.49 20.23
C SER A 100 0.57 0.18 18.87
N PHE A 101 0.28 1.00 17.85
CA PHE A 101 0.77 0.81 16.47
C PHE A 101 1.73 1.90 16.04
N LEU A 102 1.49 3.15 16.43
CA LEU A 102 2.37 4.26 16.10
C LEU A 102 2.77 4.97 17.39
N SER A 103 4.07 5.18 17.53
CA SER A 103 4.66 5.89 18.66
C SER A 103 4.42 7.40 18.60
N GLY A 104 3.89 7.89 17.48
CA GLY A 104 3.69 9.32 17.20
C GLY A 104 4.97 10.05 16.80
N VAL A 105 6.12 9.36 16.75
CA VAL A 105 7.41 9.93 16.34
C VAL A 105 7.40 10.27 14.84
N VAL A 106 6.88 9.37 14.00
CA VAL A 106 6.73 9.62 12.57
C VAL A 106 5.32 10.12 12.28
N PRO A 107 5.15 11.30 11.67
CA PRO A 107 3.84 11.80 11.29
C PRO A 107 3.12 10.84 10.32
N PRO A 108 1.81 10.56 10.49
CA PRO A 108 1.04 9.70 9.58
C PRO A 108 1.12 10.11 8.11
N ALA A 109 1.20 11.42 7.85
CA ALA A 109 1.35 11.96 6.49
C ALA A 109 2.60 11.44 5.76
N THR A 110 3.69 11.17 6.48
CA THR A 110 4.92 10.63 5.88
C THR A 110 4.67 9.29 5.21
N TYR A 111 3.86 8.43 5.81
CA TYR A 111 3.51 7.13 5.23
C TYR A 111 2.69 7.28 3.94
N HIS A 112 1.75 8.23 3.88
CA HIS A 112 0.99 8.51 2.65
C HIS A 112 1.88 9.06 1.53
N CYS A 113 2.91 9.84 1.85
CA CYS A 113 3.84 10.37 0.84
C CYS A 113 4.64 9.28 0.13
N VAL A 114 4.97 8.17 0.79
CA VAL A 114 5.79 7.09 0.20
C VAL A 114 5.19 6.52 -1.08
N PRO A 115 3.98 5.93 -1.08
CA PRO A 115 3.40 5.38 -2.31
C PRO A 115 3.14 6.48 -3.34
N ILE A 116 2.80 7.71 -2.93
CA ILE A 116 2.59 8.84 -3.85
C ILE A 116 3.87 9.12 -4.66
N VAL A 117 4.99 9.33 -3.97
CA VAL A 117 6.27 9.67 -4.61
C VAL A 117 6.76 8.53 -5.50
N ILE A 118 6.68 7.29 -5.02
CA ILE A 118 7.17 6.12 -5.76
C ILE A 118 6.33 5.85 -7.02
N LEU A 119 4.99 5.89 -6.92
CA LEU A 119 4.11 5.68 -8.08
C LEU A 119 4.19 6.82 -9.09
N PHE A 120 4.30 8.06 -8.62
CA PHE A 120 4.52 9.21 -9.49
C PHE A 120 5.83 9.08 -10.25
N ALA A 121 6.93 8.76 -9.55
CA ALA A 121 8.24 8.55 -10.16
C ALA A 121 8.23 7.37 -11.15
N ALA A 122 7.55 6.27 -10.81
CA ALA A 122 7.41 5.12 -11.69
C ALA A 122 6.71 5.49 -13.01
N GLY A 123 5.59 6.21 -12.94
CA GLY A 123 4.89 6.70 -14.13
C GLY A 123 5.73 7.66 -14.98
N PHE A 124 6.38 8.63 -14.32
CA PHE A 124 7.25 9.60 -14.98
C PHE A 124 8.41 8.94 -15.73
N LEU A 125 9.14 8.04 -15.05
CA LEU A 125 10.30 7.36 -15.64
C LEU A 125 9.89 6.37 -16.74
N PHE A 126 8.72 5.75 -16.63
CA PHE A 126 8.23 4.80 -17.63
C PHE A 126 7.93 5.50 -18.97
N VAL A 127 7.18 6.62 -18.93
CA VAL A 127 6.88 7.42 -20.14
C VAL A 127 8.15 7.99 -20.75
N ARG A 128 9.05 8.55 -19.93
CA ARG A 128 10.28 9.19 -20.41
C ARG A 128 11.26 8.22 -21.06
N ARG A 129 11.36 6.99 -20.54
CA ARG A 129 12.19 5.95 -21.16
C ARG A 129 11.51 5.25 -22.34
N GLY A 130 10.19 5.30 -22.40
CA GLY A 130 9.38 4.71 -23.46
C GLY A 130 9.14 5.61 -24.67
N ASN A 131 9.57 6.88 -24.62
CA ASN A 131 9.25 7.91 -25.62
C ASN A 131 7.75 7.99 -25.93
N VAL A 132 6.92 7.95 -24.89
CA VAL A 132 5.48 8.06 -25.04
C VAL A 132 5.11 9.53 -25.13
N GLU A 133 4.67 9.99 -26.30
CA GLU A 133 4.41 11.42 -26.56
C GLU A 133 2.93 11.81 -26.42
N THR A 134 2.02 10.84 -26.44
CA THR A 134 0.57 11.11 -26.45
C THR A 134 -0.05 10.96 -25.07
N THR A 135 -1.06 11.79 -24.77
CA THR A 135 -1.88 11.69 -23.55
C THR A 135 -2.49 10.30 -23.40
N TRP A 136 -3.01 9.73 -24.49
CA TRP A 136 -3.58 8.38 -24.47
C TRP A 136 -2.54 7.30 -24.17
N GLY A 137 -1.32 7.45 -24.71
CA GLY A 137 -0.21 6.57 -24.37
C GLY A 137 0.18 6.65 -22.89
N ALA A 138 0.17 7.85 -22.30
CA ALA A 138 0.44 8.05 -20.87
C ALA A 138 -0.60 7.37 -19.96
N VAL A 139 -1.89 7.43 -20.33
CA VAL A 139 -2.98 6.74 -19.62
C VAL A 139 -2.83 5.21 -19.74
N ALA A 140 -2.57 4.70 -20.95
CA ALA A 140 -2.35 3.27 -21.16
C ALA A 140 -1.13 2.75 -20.38
N ALA A 141 -0.08 3.57 -20.28
CA ALA A 141 1.11 3.28 -19.51
C ALA A 141 0.84 3.22 -17.99
N SER A 142 0.02 4.12 -17.45
CA SER A 142 -0.45 4.03 -16.05
C SER A 142 -1.26 2.77 -15.81
N GLY A 143 -2.17 2.42 -16.72
CA GLY A 143 -2.97 1.19 -16.61
C GLY A 143 -2.12 -0.08 -16.57
N SER A 144 -1.03 -0.15 -17.32
CA SER A 144 -0.13 -1.30 -17.28
C SER A 144 0.71 -1.36 -16.00
N ILE A 145 1.09 -0.22 -15.41
CA ILE A 145 1.70 -0.15 -14.07
C ILE A 145 0.69 -0.65 -13.02
N ALA A 146 -0.56 -0.17 -13.08
CA ALA A 146 -1.62 -0.54 -12.15
C ALA A 146 -1.91 -2.06 -12.17
N MET A 147 -1.79 -2.72 -13.33
CA MET A 147 -1.90 -4.17 -13.42
C MET A 147 -0.81 -4.89 -12.59
N GLY A 148 0.42 -4.39 -12.62
CA GLY A 148 1.53 -4.93 -11.82
C GLY A 148 1.32 -4.75 -10.33
N THR A 149 0.91 -3.56 -9.91
CA THR A 149 0.59 -3.28 -8.50
C THR A 149 -0.61 -4.10 -8.02
N THR A 150 -1.60 -4.37 -8.89
CA THR A 150 -2.74 -5.23 -8.56
C THR A 150 -2.28 -6.65 -8.23
N LEU A 151 -1.37 -7.23 -9.03
CA LEU A 151 -0.79 -8.54 -8.75
C LEU A 151 0.00 -8.55 -7.44
N ALA A 152 0.87 -7.56 -7.24
CA ALA A 152 1.65 -7.43 -6.01
C ALA A 152 0.75 -7.26 -4.77
N ALA A 153 -0.29 -6.43 -4.86
CA ALA A 153 -1.26 -6.20 -3.80
C ALA A 153 -2.09 -7.47 -3.49
N SER A 154 -2.40 -8.28 -4.51
CA SER A 154 -3.09 -9.54 -4.31
C SER A 154 -2.23 -10.56 -3.54
N VAL A 155 -0.92 -10.58 -3.80
CA VAL A 155 0.03 -11.40 -3.05
C VAL A 155 0.23 -10.85 -1.63
N GLY A 156 0.31 -9.53 -1.49
CA GLY A 156 0.50 -8.88 -0.19
C GLY A 156 -0.64 -9.11 0.80
N THR A 157 -1.90 -9.16 0.34
CA THR A 157 -3.06 -9.47 1.23
C THR A 157 -2.94 -10.87 1.85
N LEU A 158 -2.26 -11.79 1.17
CA LEU A 158 -1.98 -13.14 1.69
C LEU A 158 -0.75 -13.16 2.60
N LEU A 159 0.37 -12.59 2.13
CA LEU A 159 1.65 -12.63 2.85
C LEU A 159 1.67 -11.81 4.14
N LEU A 160 0.87 -10.76 4.21
CA LEU A 160 0.79 -9.86 5.35
C LEU A 160 -0.32 -10.26 6.33
N THR A 161 -0.71 -11.54 6.34
CA THR A 161 -1.65 -12.08 7.31
C THR A 161 -0.90 -12.54 8.56
N VAL A 162 -1.36 -12.09 9.73
CA VAL A 162 -0.89 -12.56 11.04
C VAL A 162 -2.06 -13.25 11.74
N GLN A 163 -1.77 -14.33 12.47
CA GLN A 163 -2.75 -15.00 13.31
C GLN A 163 -2.23 -15.04 14.76
N VAL A 164 -3.01 -14.51 15.69
CA VAL A 164 -2.72 -14.49 17.14
C VAL A 164 -3.94 -15.02 17.87
N ASP A 165 -3.78 -16.11 18.62
CA ASP A 165 -4.86 -16.71 19.45
C ASP A 165 -6.18 -16.96 18.70
N GLY A 166 -6.09 -17.33 17.42
CA GLY A 166 -7.25 -17.57 16.56
C GLY A 166 -7.85 -16.31 15.91
N LEU A 167 -7.38 -15.12 16.27
CA LEU A 167 -7.67 -13.87 15.57
C LEU A 167 -6.70 -13.70 14.40
N VAL A 168 -7.24 -13.55 13.20
CA VAL A 168 -6.50 -13.27 11.97
C VAL A 168 -6.55 -11.77 11.70
N ILE A 169 -5.41 -11.14 11.45
CA ILE A 169 -5.27 -9.72 11.09
C ILE A 169 -4.59 -9.65 9.73
N ARG A 170 -5.18 -8.97 8.75
CA ARG A 170 -4.63 -8.87 7.40
C ARG A 170 -5.18 -7.64 6.65
N PRO A 171 -4.53 -7.16 5.58
CA PRO A 171 -5.17 -6.21 4.68
C PRO A 171 -6.50 -6.78 4.15
N ASP A 172 -7.54 -5.94 4.01
CA ASP A 172 -8.77 -6.37 3.37
C ASP A 172 -8.45 -6.88 1.96
N PRO A 173 -8.83 -8.11 1.57
CA PRO A 173 -8.49 -8.62 0.25
C PRO A 173 -9.10 -7.80 -0.89
N LEU A 174 -10.37 -7.41 -0.78
CA LEU A 174 -11.08 -6.68 -1.82
C LEU A 174 -10.56 -5.25 -1.91
N GLU A 175 -10.55 -4.53 -0.78
CA GLU A 175 -10.11 -3.14 -0.74
C GLU A 175 -8.61 -3.02 -0.98
N GLY A 176 -7.80 -3.95 -0.47
CA GLY A 176 -6.37 -4.01 -0.74
C GLY A 176 -6.05 -4.22 -2.21
N ILE A 177 -6.78 -5.09 -2.91
CA ILE A 177 -6.60 -5.29 -4.35
C ILE A 177 -7.11 -4.09 -5.14
N LEU A 178 -8.28 -3.56 -4.80
CA LEU A 178 -8.89 -2.46 -5.56
C LEU A 178 -8.21 -1.12 -5.28
N MET A 179 -8.06 -0.72 -4.02
CA MET A 179 -7.47 0.58 -3.66
C MET A 179 -5.96 0.55 -3.83
N ALA A 180 -5.25 -0.30 -3.08
CA ALA A 180 -3.78 -0.33 -3.12
C ALA A 180 -3.23 -0.98 -4.40
N GLY A 181 -4.00 -1.85 -5.06
CA GLY A 181 -3.58 -2.53 -6.29
C GLY A 181 -3.95 -1.79 -7.57
N LEU A 182 -5.13 -1.19 -7.68
CA LEU A 182 -5.66 -0.67 -8.94
C LEU A 182 -5.88 0.84 -8.93
N PHE A 183 -6.80 1.34 -8.12
CA PHE A 183 -7.27 2.72 -8.19
C PHE A 183 -6.21 3.72 -7.74
N PHE A 184 -5.55 3.48 -6.60
CA PHE A 184 -4.53 4.38 -6.08
C PHE A 184 -3.31 4.43 -7.02
N PRO A 185 -2.71 3.29 -7.45
CA PRO A 185 -1.64 3.30 -8.45
C PRO A 185 -2.02 3.97 -9.76
N MET A 186 -3.23 3.74 -10.27
CA MET A 186 -3.69 4.34 -11.52
C MET A 186 -3.80 5.87 -11.38
N ALA A 187 -4.41 6.35 -10.30
CA ALA A 187 -4.61 7.78 -10.03
C ALA A 187 -3.29 8.53 -9.85
N ILE A 188 -2.32 7.96 -9.16
CA ILE A 188 -1.03 8.64 -8.91
C ILE A 188 -0.08 8.50 -10.09
N SER A 189 0.09 7.28 -10.64
CA SER A 189 1.07 7.06 -11.71
C SER A 189 0.69 7.77 -13.01
N VAL A 190 -0.61 7.98 -13.28
CA VAL A 190 -1.04 8.76 -14.45
C VAL A 190 -0.57 10.22 -14.36
N LEU A 191 -0.53 10.81 -13.16
CA LEU A 191 -0.01 12.17 -12.97
C LEU A 191 1.48 12.24 -13.32
N GLY A 192 2.26 11.23 -12.90
CA GLY A 192 3.67 11.10 -13.28
C GLY A 192 3.85 10.93 -14.79
N CYS A 193 3.05 10.07 -15.42
CA CYS A 193 3.04 9.87 -16.87
C CYS A 193 2.73 11.17 -17.63
N LEU A 194 1.67 11.89 -17.23
CA LEU A 194 1.26 13.14 -17.87
C LEU A 194 2.29 14.27 -17.69
N ALA A 195 2.94 14.34 -16.52
CA ALA A 195 4.02 15.28 -16.28
C ALA A 195 5.19 15.04 -17.25
N ALA A 196 5.56 13.78 -17.48
CA ALA A 196 6.63 13.42 -18.41
C ALA A 196 6.31 13.75 -19.88
N THR A 197 5.04 13.68 -20.32
CA THR A 197 4.66 14.03 -21.70
C THR A 197 4.79 15.52 -22.04
N ARG A 198 4.90 16.38 -21.02
CA ARG A 198 4.94 17.84 -21.20
C ARG A 198 6.36 18.42 -21.17
N THR A 199 7.38 17.58 -20.95
CA THR A 199 8.79 17.98 -20.75
C THR A 199 9.68 17.35 -21.80
#